data_AF-A0A959ZDD0-F1
#
_entry.id   AF-A0A959ZDD0-F1
#
_cell.length_a   1.000
_cell.length_b   1.000
_cell.length_c   1.000
_cell.angle_alpha   90.00
_cell.angle_beta   90.00
_cell.angle_gamma   90.00
#
_symmetry.space_group_name_H-M   'P 1'
#
loop_
_entity.id
_entity.type
_entity.pdbx_description
1 polymer ?
#
loop_
_entity_poly.entity_id
_entity_poly.type
_entity_poly.pdbx_seq_one_letter_code
_entity_poly.pdbx_strand_id
1 'polypeptide(L)'
;MEFSNPYNPDDRENDPFADGPDEDLFVDEPTVESEPDPEPDLDDAGTPPPPPRRRSGGSGGGSRRGGRGGSRGGASGGDRQQLMVRRAIALGAGLLVLILLVFGAKGCLDARKNRSLEEYANSVTQIVNETNALGKSFFGRLSDPGELSVTEFTSEIQSDRSAMDGFLSRVEKLDTPGDMSAAQDSLTLVYELRASAMDEIADKMSTALGEEGADRARRQIAGQMEVLSAADVLYNRVTRHQIDNTIASNGANAPAMPVSTFVPNAADWISASDIDDALGGVSGSTGGTPDDGLSHGTGIDPASSVTIGGTALSPDTTTTIPAGTDPTVDVTVQNQGEATENDVTVS
;
A
#
# COMPACT_ATOMS: atom_id res chain seq x y z
N MET A 1 1.24 29.04 33.99
CA MET A 1 0.53 28.11 33.08
C MET A 1 1.46 26.92 32.92
N GLU A 2 1.32 25.94 33.82
CA GLU A 2 2.05 24.67 33.72
C GLU A 2 1.40 23.83 32.63
N PHE A 3 2.21 23.36 31.70
CA PHE A 3 1.80 22.39 30.69
C PHE A 3 1.78 21.02 31.35
N SER A 4 0.60 20.43 31.50
CA SER A 4 0.46 19.03 31.90
C SER A 4 1.09 18.14 30.84
N ASN A 5 2.02 17.30 31.28
CA ASN A 5 2.62 16.23 30.50
C ASN A 5 1.53 15.19 30.15
N PRO A 6 1.24 14.93 28.86
CA PRO A 6 0.16 14.02 28.45
C PRO A 6 0.54 12.53 28.53
N TYR A 7 1.73 12.19 29.01
CA TYR A 7 2.15 10.80 29.18
C TYR A 7 1.90 10.33 30.61
N ASN A 8 0.72 9.75 30.83
CA ASN A 8 0.44 8.94 32.01
C ASN A 8 0.87 7.48 31.72
N PRO A 9 1.87 6.93 32.42
CA PRO A 9 2.35 5.57 32.15
C PRO A 9 1.33 4.47 32.48
N ASP A 10 0.24 4.80 33.17
CA ASP A 10 -0.82 3.87 33.59
C ASP A 10 -1.86 3.59 32.49
N ASP A 11 -1.85 4.31 31.36
CA ASP A 11 -2.80 4.08 30.25
C ASP A 11 -2.36 2.92 29.31
N ARG A 12 -1.28 2.20 29.64
CA ARG A 12 -0.78 1.06 28.85
C ARG A 12 -1.68 -0.17 28.88
N GLU A 13 -2.54 -0.31 29.87
CA GLU A 13 -3.41 -1.50 30.00
C GLU A 13 -4.56 -1.51 28.97
N ASN A 14 -4.80 -0.41 28.26
CA ASN A 14 -5.85 -0.30 27.22
C ASN A 14 -5.28 -0.03 25.82
N ASP A 15 -3.97 -0.18 25.60
CA ASP A 15 -3.36 -0.01 24.29
C ASP A 15 -3.57 -1.29 23.45
N PRO A 16 -4.34 -1.25 22.35
CA PRO A 16 -4.59 -2.42 21.51
C PRO A 16 -3.34 -2.91 20.76
N PHE A 17 -2.22 -2.19 20.86
CA PHE A 17 -0.93 -2.51 20.23
C PHE A 17 0.15 -2.92 21.25
N ALA A 18 -0.19 -3.10 22.54
CA ALA A 18 0.80 -3.45 23.57
C ALA A 18 1.30 -4.91 23.52
N ASP A 19 0.51 -5.82 22.97
CA ASP A 19 0.92 -7.23 22.76
C ASP A 19 1.73 -7.33 21.46
N GLY A 20 3.03 -7.12 21.56
CA GLY A 20 3.97 -7.57 20.52
C GLY A 20 3.97 -9.10 20.39
N PRO A 21 4.45 -9.67 19.27
CA PRO A 21 4.44 -11.11 19.07
C PRO A 21 5.26 -11.84 20.14
N ASP A 22 4.66 -12.86 20.75
CA ASP A 22 5.28 -13.72 21.75
C ASP A 22 6.65 -14.26 21.25
N GLU A 23 7.73 -13.92 21.96
CA GLU A 23 9.12 -14.32 21.62
C GLU A 23 9.44 -15.81 21.90
N ASP A 24 8.44 -16.68 22.08
CA ASP A 24 8.63 -18.06 22.56
C ASP A 24 8.46 -19.17 21.48
N LEU A 25 8.60 -18.85 20.20
CA LEU A 25 8.52 -19.84 19.10
C LEU A 25 9.83 -20.04 18.32
N PHE A 26 10.99 -19.98 18.99
CA PHE A 26 12.23 -20.55 18.46
C PHE A 26 12.47 -21.95 19.04
N VAL A 27 11.89 -22.97 18.40
CA VAL A 27 12.21 -24.39 18.66
C VAL A 27 12.59 -25.07 17.34
N ASP A 28 13.87 -25.45 17.27
CA ASP A 28 14.52 -26.43 16.39
C ASP A 28 14.39 -26.28 14.86
N GLU A 29 15.39 -25.63 14.25
CA GLU A 29 15.78 -25.85 12.86
C GLU A 29 16.29 -27.30 12.65
N PRO A 30 15.73 -28.09 11.73
CA PRO A 30 16.45 -29.24 11.20
C PRO A 30 17.49 -28.76 10.17
N THR A 31 18.77 -28.99 10.48
CA THR A 31 19.88 -28.96 9.52
C THR A 31 19.55 -29.81 8.29
N VAL A 32 19.31 -29.16 7.15
CA VAL A 32 19.22 -29.81 5.85
C VAL A 32 20.64 -30.02 5.33
N GLU A 33 21.09 -31.28 5.31
CA GLU A 33 22.29 -31.70 4.58
C GLU A 33 22.15 -31.32 3.10
N SER A 34 23.12 -30.55 2.60
CA SER A 34 23.19 -30.12 1.22
C SER A 34 23.51 -31.31 0.30
N GLU A 35 22.54 -31.73 -0.51
CA GLU A 35 22.80 -32.59 -1.67
C GLU A 35 23.61 -31.81 -2.73
N PRO A 36 24.58 -32.43 -3.41
CA PRO A 36 25.37 -31.76 -4.44
C PRO A 36 24.57 -31.59 -5.74
N ASP A 37 24.54 -30.36 -6.26
CA ASP A 37 23.95 -29.99 -7.55
C ASP A 37 24.52 -30.83 -8.72
N PRO A 38 23.68 -31.27 -9.68
CA PRO A 38 24.16 -31.89 -10.92
C PRO A 38 24.81 -30.85 -11.85
N GLU A 39 25.99 -31.19 -12.38
CA GLU A 39 26.73 -30.37 -13.34
C GLU A 39 25.92 -30.11 -14.63
N PRO A 40 25.95 -28.88 -15.18
CA PRO A 40 25.34 -28.62 -16.48
C PRO A 40 26.23 -29.11 -17.63
N ASP A 41 25.66 -29.98 -18.48
CA ASP A 41 26.22 -30.38 -19.77
C ASP A 41 26.47 -29.14 -20.66
N LEU A 42 27.75 -28.89 -20.97
CA LEU A 42 28.21 -27.86 -21.89
C LEU A 42 28.37 -28.43 -23.30
N ASP A 43 27.29 -28.47 -24.07
CA ASP A 43 27.34 -28.69 -25.52
C ASP A 43 26.32 -27.79 -26.24
N ASP A 44 26.80 -26.67 -26.80
CA ASP A 44 26.42 -26.11 -28.12
C ASP A 44 26.76 -24.60 -28.17
N ALA A 45 28.04 -24.28 -28.36
CA ALA A 45 28.51 -22.94 -28.66
C ALA A 45 28.63 -22.75 -30.19
N GLY A 46 27.55 -22.28 -30.82
CA GLY A 46 27.57 -21.73 -32.17
C GLY A 46 28.59 -20.59 -32.29
N THR A 47 29.65 -20.84 -33.04
CA THR A 47 30.76 -19.88 -33.25
C THR A 47 30.35 -18.77 -34.25
N PRO A 48 30.49 -17.48 -33.93
CA PRO A 48 30.29 -16.41 -34.90
C PRO A 48 31.47 -16.30 -35.89
N PRO A 49 31.23 -15.91 -37.17
CA PRO A 49 32.27 -15.86 -38.20
C PRO A 49 33.26 -14.68 -38.03
N PRO A 50 34.52 -14.82 -38.47
CA PRO A 50 35.54 -13.78 -38.35
C PRO A 50 35.40 -12.65 -39.40
N PRO A 51 35.90 -11.43 -39.11
CA PRO A 51 35.88 -10.31 -40.07
C PRO A 51 36.89 -10.49 -41.22
N PRO A 52 36.64 -9.89 -42.41
CA PRO A 52 37.48 -10.11 -43.58
C PRO A 52 38.86 -9.44 -43.50
N ARG A 53 39.88 -10.21 -43.87
CA ARG A 53 41.28 -9.79 -44.03
C ARG A 53 41.46 -8.93 -45.29
N ARG A 54 42.09 -7.76 -45.14
CA ARG A 54 42.62 -6.96 -46.25
C ARG A 54 43.73 -7.73 -46.97
N ARG A 55 43.54 -8.00 -48.26
CA ARG A 55 44.59 -8.52 -49.16
C ARG A 55 45.50 -7.39 -49.64
N SER A 56 46.79 -7.61 -49.40
CA SER A 56 47.92 -6.98 -50.06
C SER A 56 48.23 -7.72 -51.38
N GLY A 57 48.66 -6.96 -52.40
CA GLY A 57 49.12 -7.43 -53.72
C GLY A 57 48.32 -6.77 -54.86
N GLY A 58 48.89 -6.16 -55.89
CA GLY A 58 50.28 -6.07 -56.36
C GLY A 58 50.39 -5.16 -57.60
N SER A 59 51.62 -5.03 -58.08
CA SER A 59 52.17 -4.13 -59.11
C SER A 59 51.51 -4.05 -60.50
N GLY A 60 51.73 -2.89 -61.14
CA GLY A 60 51.72 -2.63 -62.58
C GLY A 60 51.42 -1.14 -62.82
N GLY A 61 52.29 -0.26 -63.28
CA GLY A 61 53.27 -0.37 -64.36
C GLY A 61 52.74 0.42 -65.57
N GLY A 62 53.09 1.71 -65.70
CA GLY A 62 52.65 2.52 -66.85
C GLY A 62 53.19 3.95 -66.85
N SER A 63 54.34 4.16 -67.49
CA SER A 63 54.96 5.46 -67.76
C SER A 63 54.27 6.21 -68.91
N ARG A 64 54.23 7.55 -68.82
CA ARG A 64 54.41 8.58 -69.90
C ARG A 64 54.15 9.96 -69.26
N ARG A 65 55.17 10.78 -68.99
CA ARG A 65 55.92 11.71 -69.86
C ARG A 65 55.20 13.06 -70.10
N GLY A 66 55.78 14.12 -69.53
CA GLY A 66 55.92 15.42 -70.20
C GLY A 66 55.04 16.57 -69.69
N GLY A 67 55.67 17.61 -69.12
CA GLY A 67 55.01 18.90 -68.86
C GLY A 67 55.82 19.85 -67.99
N ARG A 68 56.84 20.48 -68.57
CA ARG A 68 57.64 21.57 -67.98
C ARG A 68 56.80 22.85 -67.77
N GLY A 69 57.16 23.60 -66.73
CA GLY A 69 56.80 25.02 -66.50
C GLY A 69 56.52 25.21 -65.01
N GLY A 70 57.39 25.75 -64.15
CA GLY A 70 58.28 26.87 -64.34
C GLY A 70 57.53 28.19 -64.13
N SER A 71 57.37 28.65 -62.89
CA SER A 71 57.49 30.07 -62.57
C SER A 71 57.62 30.32 -61.06
N ARG A 72 58.72 30.99 -60.71
CA ARG A 72 58.94 31.66 -59.43
C ARG A 72 58.31 33.05 -59.50
N GLY A 73 57.79 33.51 -58.38
CA GLY A 73 57.84 34.92 -58.00
C GLY A 73 56.50 35.64 -57.99
N GLY A 74 56.33 36.48 -56.98
CA GLY A 74 55.36 37.58 -57.03
C GLY A 74 54.57 37.73 -55.75
N ALA A 75 55.11 38.49 -54.80
CA ALA A 75 54.36 39.06 -53.70
C ALA A 75 53.15 39.86 -54.21
N SER A 76 52.01 39.78 -53.51
CA SER A 76 50.96 40.79 -53.58
C SER A 76 50.29 40.94 -52.22
N GLY A 77 50.45 42.12 -51.63
CA GLY A 77 49.74 42.50 -50.41
C GLY A 77 48.26 42.66 -50.68
N GLY A 78 47.46 41.82 -50.04
CA GLY A 78 45.99 41.84 -50.06
C GLY A 78 45.36 40.71 -49.23
N ASP A 79 46.12 39.64 -48.97
CA ASP A 79 45.56 38.36 -48.47
C ASP A 79 45.30 38.25 -46.96
N ARG A 80 45.75 39.21 -46.14
CA ARG A 80 45.46 39.17 -44.69
C ARG A 80 43.96 39.32 -44.41
N GLN A 81 43.26 40.11 -45.22
CA GLN A 81 41.80 40.30 -45.09
C GLN A 81 41.03 39.04 -45.49
N GLN A 82 41.40 38.36 -46.58
CA GLN A 82 40.72 37.12 -47.00
C GLN A 82 40.96 35.95 -46.04
N LEU A 83 42.16 35.83 -45.45
CA LEU A 83 42.45 34.83 -44.43
C LEU A 83 41.70 35.11 -43.12
N MET A 84 41.54 36.38 -42.72
CA MET A 84 40.71 36.74 -41.55
C MET A 84 39.22 36.49 -41.81
N VAL A 85 38.71 36.78 -43.00
CA VAL A 85 37.30 36.51 -43.38
C VAL A 85 37.01 35.02 -43.39
N ARG A 86 37.88 34.17 -43.94
CA ARG A 86 37.69 32.71 -43.91
C ARG A 86 37.74 32.14 -42.50
N ARG A 87 38.61 32.66 -41.63
CA ARG A 87 38.65 32.28 -40.21
C ARG A 87 37.40 32.74 -39.45
N ALA A 88 36.89 33.95 -39.73
CA ALA A 88 35.66 34.45 -39.14
C ALA A 88 34.44 33.60 -39.54
N ILE A 89 34.34 33.21 -40.81
CA ILE A 89 33.26 32.31 -41.29
C ILE A 89 33.38 30.92 -40.66
N ALA A 90 34.59 30.35 -40.57
CA ALA A 90 34.80 29.04 -39.95
C ALA A 90 34.46 29.04 -38.45
N LEU A 91 34.83 30.10 -37.72
CA LEU A 91 34.47 30.26 -36.31
C LEU A 91 32.95 30.46 -36.14
N GLY A 92 32.31 31.26 -37.00
CA GLY A 92 30.86 31.46 -36.99
C GLY A 92 30.08 30.17 -37.29
N ALA A 93 30.51 29.41 -38.30
CA ALA A 93 29.91 28.11 -38.64
C ALA A 93 30.13 27.08 -37.52
N GLY A 94 31.33 27.04 -36.92
CA GLY A 94 31.61 26.17 -35.78
C GLY A 94 30.75 26.49 -34.55
N LEU A 95 30.57 27.78 -34.24
CA LEU A 95 29.68 28.23 -33.16
C LEU A 95 28.23 27.85 -33.45
N LEU A 96 27.76 28.03 -34.68
CA LEU A 96 26.40 27.66 -35.09
C LEU A 96 26.16 26.15 -34.97
N VAL A 97 27.11 25.32 -35.42
CA VAL A 97 27.03 23.87 -35.26
C VAL A 97 27.01 23.47 -33.79
N LEU A 98 27.83 24.11 -32.94
CA LEU A 98 27.84 23.85 -31.50
C LEU A 98 26.50 24.22 -30.84
N ILE A 99 25.91 25.36 -31.21
CA ILE A 99 24.58 25.77 -30.75
C ILE A 99 23.53 24.73 -31.15
N LEU A 100 23.51 24.30 -32.42
CA LEU A 100 22.57 23.28 -32.89
C LEU A 100 22.76 21.93 -32.17
N LEU A 101 24.00 21.54 -31.88
CA LEU A 101 24.31 20.33 -31.13
C LEU A 101 23.75 20.39 -29.70
N VAL A 102 23.93 21.52 -29.01
CA VAL A 102 23.41 21.72 -27.64
C VAL A 102 21.89 21.71 -27.62
N PHE A 103 21.24 22.43 -28.54
CA PHE A 103 19.77 22.44 -28.62
C PHE A 103 19.18 21.09 -29.05
N GLY A 104 19.83 20.38 -29.98
CA GLY A 104 19.42 19.03 -30.37
C GLY A 104 19.54 18.02 -29.24
N ALA A 105 20.66 18.04 -28.50
CA ALA A 105 20.87 17.17 -27.35
C ALA A 105 19.88 17.47 -26.21
N LYS A 106 19.65 18.76 -25.91
CA LYS A 106 18.69 19.18 -24.89
C LYS A 106 17.25 18.81 -25.26
N GLY A 107 16.87 18.99 -26.53
CA GLY A 107 15.53 18.59 -27.01
C GLY A 107 15.26 17.08 -26.89
N CYS A 108 16.26 16.23 -27.17
CA CYS A 108 16.13 14.79 -26.96
C CYS A 108 16.07 14.39 -25.48
N LEU A 109 16.79 15.10 -24.60
CA LEU A 109 16.78 14.83 -23.16
C LEU A 109 15.45 15.23 -22.52
N ASP A 110 14.94 16.42 -22.84
CA ASP A 110 13.68 16.94 -22.29
C ASP A 110 12.48 16.06 -22.77
N ALA A 111 12.50 15.59 -24.03
CA ALA A 111 11.50 14.65 -24.52
C ALA A 111 11.55 13.28 -23.81
N ARG A 112 12.74 12.78 -23.47
CA ARG A 112 12.90 11.52 -22.71
C ARG A 112 12.39 11.69 -21.28
N LYS A 113 12.70 12.81 -20.64
CA LYS A 113 12.25 13.12 -19.28
C LYS A 113 10.72 13.18 -19.21
N ASN A 114 10.09 13.95 -20.10
CA ASN A 114 8.64 14.08 -20.11
C ASN A 114 7.94 12.74 -20.34
N ARG A 115 8.48 11.91 -21.24
CA ARG A 115 7.97 10.54 -21.45
C ARG A 115 8.05 9.69 -20.19
N SER A 116 9.16 9.73 -19.44
CA SER A 116 9.28 8.96 -18.19
C SER A 116 8.30 9.42 -17.11
N LEU A 117 7.99 10.72 -17.05
CA LEU A 117 6.99 11.26 -16.12
C LEU A 117 5.58 10.80 -16.51
N GLU A 118 5.26 10.81 -17.81
CA GLU A 118 3.98 10.33 -18.34
C GLU A 118 3.83 8.81 -18.13
N GLU A 119 4.87 8.03 -18.36
CA GLU A 119 4.88 6.58 -18.16
C GLU A 119 4.69 6.22 -16.68
N TYR A 120 5.42 6.87 -15.79
CA TYR A 120 5.22 6.75 -14.34
C TYR A 120 3.78 7.08 -13.93
N ALA A 121 3.25 8.22 -14.39
CA ALA A 121 1.89 8.66 -14.11
C ALA A 121 0.83 7.65 -14.60
N ASN A 122 1.04 7.05 -15.78
CA ASN A 122 0.15 6.03 -16.33
C ASN A 122 0.20 4.73 -15.51
N SER A 123 1.39 4.30 -15.08
CA SER A 123 1.53 3.11 -14.22
C SER A 123 0.87 3.31 -12.85
N VAL A 124 1.07 4.48 -12.22
CA VAL A 124 0.38 4.82 -10.96
C VAL A 124 -1.14 4.86 -11.16
N THR A 125 -1.61 5.49 -12.25
CA THR A 125 -3.03 5.53 -12.60
C THR A 125 -3.63 4.13 -12.73
N GLN A 126 -2.92 3.21 -13.39
CA GLN A 126 -3.35 1.82 -13.52
C GLN A 126 -3.48 1.15 -12.15
N ILE A 127 -2.44 1.23 -11.32
CA ILE A 127 -2.44 0.60 -9.99
C ILE A 127 -3.58 1.16 -9.13
N VAL A 128 -3.80 2.47 -9.13
CA VAL A 128 -4.87 3.12 -8.34
C VAL A 128 -6.26 2.71 -8.83
N ASN A 129 -6.47 2.61 -10.15
CA ASN A 129 -7.76 2.16 -10.69
C ASN A 129 -8.04 0.70 -10.32
N GLU A 130 -7.04 -0.17 -10.39
CA GLU A 130 -7.15 -1.58 -9.96
C GLU A 130 -7.38 -1.66 -8.44
N THR A 131 -6.72 -0.81 -7.66
CA THR A 131 -6.94 -0.70 -6.21
C THR A 131 -8.37 -0.26 -5.90
N ASN A 132 -8.90 0.75 -6.59
CA ASN A 132 -10.29 1.20 -6.44
C ASN A 132 -11.29 0.10 -6.80
N ALA A 133 -11.00 -0.70 -7.83
CA ALA A 133 -11.83 -1.84 -8.21
C ALA A 133 -11.82 -2.93 -7.13
N LEU A 134 -10.65 -3.21 -6.54
CA LEU A 134 -10.51 -4.12 -5.40
C LEU A 134 -11.34 -3.62 -4.22
N GLY A 135 -11.18 -2.36 -3.81
CA GLY A 135 -11.94 -1.77 -2.70
C GLY A 135 -13.45 -1.88 -2.93
N LYS A 136 -13.93 -1.57 -4.14
CA LYS A 136 -15.35 -1.74 -4.49
C LYS A 136 -15.82 -3.19 -4.33
N SER A 137 -15.01 -4.17 -4.73
CA SER A 137 -15.34 -5.59 -4.59
C SER A 137 -15.37 -6.01 -3.13
N PHE A 138 -14.33 -5.67 -2.38
CA PHE A 138 -14.16 -5.97 -0.96
C PHE A 138 -15.32 -5.40 -0.12
N PHE A 139 -15.56 -4.08 -0.21
CA PHE A 139 -16.63 -3.44 0.55
C PHE A 139 -18.03 -3.81 0.04
N GLY A 140 -18.18 -4.11 -1.26
CA GLY A 140 -19.42 -4.65 -1.79
C GLY A 140 -19.78 -5.99 -1.15
N ARG A 141 -18.79 -6.87 -0.98
CA ARG A 141 -18.95 -8.17 -0.31
C ARG A 141 -19.19 -8.03 1.18
N LEU A 142 -18.58 -7.04 1.82
CA LEU A 142 -18.77 -6.78 3.25
C LEU A 142 -20.18 -6.22 3.52
N SER A 143 -20.71 -5.36 2.64
CA SER A 143 -22.09 -4.86 2.75
C SER A 143 -23.14 -5.91 2.42
N ASP A 144 -22.89 -6.76 1.43
CA ASP A 144 -23.80 -7.81 0.98
C ASP A 144 -22.99 -9.08 0.65
N PRO A 145 -22.75 -9.95 1.65
CA PRO A 145 -22.02 -11.19 1.45
C PRO A 145 -22.83 -12.24 0.67
N GLY A 146 -24.12 -12.00 0.41
CA GLY A 146 -24.99 -12.94 -0.30
C GLY A 146 -25.07 -14.30 0.40
N GLU A 147 -24.90 -15.38 -0.37
CA GLU A 147 -24.92 -16.76 0.15
C GLU A 147 -23.52 -17.32 0.46
N LEU A 148 -22.49 -16.46 0.58
CA LEU A 148 -21.14 -16.93 0.88
C LEU A 148 -21.08 -17.59 2.25
N SER A 149 -20.52 -18.80 2.29
CA SER A 149 -20.15 -19.45 3.55
C SER A 149 -18.96 -18.73 4.21
N VAL A 150 -18.78 -18.93 5.52
CA VAL A 150 -17.62 -18.42 6.28
C VAL A 150 -16.29 -18.75 5.59
N THR A 151 -16.13 -19.98 5.08
CA THR A 151 -14.90 -20.42 4.40
C THR A 151 -14.68 -19.69 3.07
N GLU A 152 -15.73 -19.54 2.27
CA GLU A 152 -15.64 -18.83 0.98
C GLU A 152 -15.36 -17.34 1.21
N PHE A 153 -16.08 -16.72 2.15
CA PHE A 153 -15.86 -15.33 2.53
C PHE A 153 -14.41 -15.10 2.97
N THR A 154 -13.89 -15.92 3.89
CA THR A 154 -12.51 -15.82 4.36
C THR A 154 -11.49 -16.02 3.24
N SER A 155 -11.75 -16.94 2.30
CA SER A 155 -10.89 -17.17 1.14
C SER A 155 -10.83 -15.96 0.21
N GLU A 156 -11.97 -15.29 0.00
CA GLU A 156 -12.04 -14.06 -0.79
C GLU A 156 -11.27 -12.91 -0.12
N ILE A 157 -11.38 -12.77 1.21
CA ILE A 157 -10.61 -11.77 1.97
C ILE A 157 -9.10 -12.03 1.85
N GLN A 158 -8.67 -13.29 1.90
CA GLN A 158 -7.26 -13.66 1.70
C GLN A 158 -6.78 -13.38 0.27
N SER A 159 -7.66 -13.54 -0.72
CA SER A 159 -7.38 -13.13 -2.10
C SER A 159 -7.23 -11.61 -2.21
N ASP A 160 -8.10 -10.85 -1.54
CA ASP A 160 -8.05 -9.38 -1.55
C ASP A 160 -6.77 -8.85 -0.87
N ARG A 161 -6.36 -9.47 0.25
CA ARG A 161 -5.05 -9.22 0.90
C ARG A 161 -3.90 -9.46 -0.08
N SER A 162 -3.86 -10.63 -0.72
CA SER A 162 -2.80 -10.99 -1.66
C SER A 162 -2.73 -10.03 -2.86
N ALA A 163 -3.89 -9.53 -3.32
CA ALA A 163 -3.93 -8.53 -4.37
C ALA A 163 -3.31 -7.19 -3.91
N MET A 164 -3.55 -6.77 -2.67
CA MET A 164 -2.96 -5.56 -2.10
C MET A 164 -1.44 -5.66 -1.99
N ASP A 165 -0.90 -6.81 -1.54
CA ASP A 165 0.54 -7.08 -1.54
C ASP A 165 1.13 -6.99 -2.96
N GLY A 166 0.40 -7.51 -3.94
CA GLY A 166 0.76 -7.39 -5.35
C GLY A 166 0.81 -5.94 -5.84
N PHE A 167 -0.08 -5.07 -5.36
CA PHE A 167 -0.04 -3.64 -5.69
C PHE A 167 1.14 -2.94 -5.02
N LEU A 168 1.43 -3.21 -3.74
CA LEU A 168 2.60 -2.68 -3.06
C LEU A 168 3.89 -3.07 -3.81
N SER A 169 4.04 -4.35 -4.14
CA SER A 169 5.23 -4.81 -4.87
C SER A 169 5.40 -4.14 -6.23
N ARG A 170 4.28 -3.82 -6.91
CA ARG A 170 4.31 -3.07 -8.18
C ARG A 170 4.68 -1.61 -7.98
N VAL A 171 4.20 -0.98 -6.90
CA VAL A 171 4.58 0.39 -6.52
C VAL A 171 6.07 0.50 -6.24
N GLU A 172 6.64 -0.43 -5.45
CA GLU A 172 8.07 -0.45 -5.12
C GLU A 172 8.97 -0.66 -6.36
N LYS A 173 8.45 -1.33 -7.39
CA LYS A 173 9.16 -1.64 -8.64
C LYS A 173 8.90 -0.62 -9.74
N LEU A 174 8.21 0.49 -9.47
CA LEU A 174 8.01 1.53 -10.47
C LEU A 174 9.35 2.12 -10.92
N ASP A 175 9.49 2.36 -12.21
CA ASP A 175 10.62 3.09 -12.78
C ASP A 175 10.49 4.59 -12.46
N THR A 176 10.78 4.98 -11.22
CA THR A 176 10.55 6.33 -10.70
C THR A 176 11.54 7.34 -11.32
N PRO A 177 11.06 8.38 -12.04
CA PRO A 177 11.90 9.48 -12.46
C PRO A 177 12.46 10.25 -11.25
N GLY A 178 13.70 10.74 -11.30
CA GLY A 178 14.34 11.37 -10.12
C GLY A 178 13.53 12.50 -9.45
N ASP A 179 12.82 13.30 -10.25
CA ASP A 179 11.95 14.38 -9.75
C ASP A 179 10.68 13.86 -9.03
N MET A 180 10.32 12.58 -9.21
CA MET A 180 9.17 11.92 -8.58
C MET A 180 9.51 11.22 -7.26
N SER A 181 10.75 11.28 -6.79
CA SER A 181 11.19 10.59 -5.55
C SER A 181 10.27 10.85 -4.36
N ALA A 182 9.97 12.12 -4.04
CA ALA A 182 9.07 12.45 -2.93
C ALA A 182 7.65 11.89 -3.11
N ALA A 183 7.14 11.86 -4.35
CA ALA A 183 5.83 11.30 -4.66
C ALA A 183 5.84 9.76 -4.60
N GLN A 184 6.95 9.13 -4.97
CA GLN A 184 7.16 7.69 -4.85
C GLN A 184 7.23 7.27 -3.39
N ASP A 185 7.94 8.01 -2.54
CA ASP A 185 8.05 7.71 -1.11
C ASP A 185 6.66 7.76 -0.45
N SER A 186 5.87 8.80 -0.74
CA SER A 186 4.52 8.91 -0.19
C SER A 186 3.55 7.88 -0.78
N LEU A 187 3.71 7.50 -2.05
CA LEU A 187 2.93 6.42 -2.68
C LEU A 187 3.26 5.07 -2.02
N THR A 188 4.54 4.78 -1.78
CA THR A 188 4.99 3.55 -1.13
C THR A 188 4.39 3.45 0.27
N LEU A 189 4.48 4.51 1.08
CA LEU A 189 3.87 4.55 2.41
C LEU A 189 2.35 4.29 2.37
N VAL A 190 1.62 4.87 1.40
CA VAL A 190 0.19 4.61 1.24
C VAL A 190 -0.08 3.12 1.02
N TYR A 191 0.70 2.45 0.18
CA TYR A 191 0.51 1.04 -0.13
C TYR A 191 1.02 0.10 0.97
N GLU A 192 2.05 0.48 1.72
CA GLU A 192 2.49 -0.22 2.93
C GLU A 192 1.38 -0.22 3.99
N LEU A 193 0.78 0.94 4.25
CA LEU A 193 -0.36 1.07 5.18
C LEU A 193 -1.54 0.21 4.74
N ARG A 194 -1.85 0.18 3.43
CA ARG A 194 -2.94 -0.66 2.90
C ARG A 194 -2.65 -2.15 3.00
N ALA A 195 -1.45 -2.57 2.62
CA ALA A 195 -1.04 -3.97 2.68
C ALA A 195 -1.07 -4.47 4.14
N SER A 196 -0.46 -3.72 5.06
CA SER A 196 -0.46 -4.05 6.49
C SER A 196 -1.88 -4.10 7.09
N ALA A 197 -2.75 -3.15 6.74
CA ALA A 197 -4.13 -3.18 7.22
C ALA A 197 -4.92 -4.37 6.66
N MET A 198 -4.75 -4.70 5.37
CA MET A 198 -5.40 -5.86 4.75
C MET A 198 -4.89 -7.19 5.30
N ASP A 199 -3.61 -7.26 5.66
CA ASP A 199 -2.98 -8.41 6.33
C ASP A 199 -3.66 -8.69 7.67
N GLU A 200 -3.73 -7.67 8.54
CA GLU A 200 -4.39 -7.78 9.84
C GLU A 200 -5.89 -8.09 9.71
N ILE A 201 -6.61 -7.46 8.77
CA ILE A 201 -8.02 -7.74 8.53
C ILE A 201 -8.21 -9.22 8.16
N ALA A 202 -7.40 -9.74 7.25
CA ALA A 202 -7.50 -11.12 6.80
C ALA A 202 -7.20 -12.12 7.93
N ASP A 203 -6.22 -11.82 8.78
CA ASP A 203 -5.83 -12.64 9.92
C ASP A 203 -6.92 -12.68 11.01
N LYS A 204 -7.57 -11.54 11.28
CA LYS A 204 -8.65 -11.47 12.29
C LYS A 204 -9.99 -11.99 11.77
N MET A 205 -10.17 -12.11 10.46
CA MET A 205 -11.48 -12.38 9.84
C MET A 205 -12.14 -13.67 10.35
N SER A 206 -11.38 -14.77 10.43
CA SER A 206 -11.92 -16.05 10.91
C SER A 206 -12.36 -15.98 12.38
N THR A 207 -11.69 -15.18 13.21
CA THR A 207 -12.05 -14.99 14.61
C THR A 207 -13.28 -14.09 14.73
N ALA A 208 -13.35 -13.03 13.92
CA ALA A 208 -14.48 -12.09 13.90
C ALA A 208 -15.82 -12.72 13.45
N LEU A 209 -15.75 -13.78 12.63
CA LEU A 209 -16.88 -14.59 12.19
C LEU A 209 -17.28 -15.71 13.17
N GLY A 210 -16.50 -15.92 14.24
CA GLY A 210 -16.79 -16.92 15.28
C GLY A 210 -17.53 -16.36 16.48
N GLU A 211 -17.55 -17.13 17.57
CA GLU A 211 -18.15 -16.74 18.86
C GLU A 211 -17.05 -16.25 19.83
N GLU A 212 -16.01 -17.04 20.04
CA GLU A 212 -14.95 -16.73 20.99
C GLU A 212 -14.00 -15.66 20.43
N GLY A 213 -13.83 -14.56 21.16
CA GLY A 213 -12.93 -13.47 20.79
C GLY A 213 -13.41 -12.58 19.63
N ALA A 214 -14.61 -12.83 19.10
CA ALA A 214 -15.17 -12.13 17.95
C ALA A 214 -15.22 -10.60 18.16
N ASP A 215 -15.66 -10.15 19.33
CA ASP A 215 -15.73 -8.71 19.66
C ASP A 215 -14.37 -8.02 19.62
N ARG A 216 -13.31 -8.68 20.10
CA ARG A 216 -11.94 -8.13 20.05
C ARG A 216 -11.46 -8.08 18.60
N ALA A 217 -11.69 -9.15 17.83
CA ALA A 217 -11.31 -9.22 16.43
C ALA A 217 -12.05 -8.16 15.58
N ARG A 218 -13.35 -7.95 15.79
CA ARG A 218 -14.15 -6.92 15.11
C ARG A 218 -13.66 -5.50 15.42
N ARG A 219 -13.31 -5.21 16.68
CA ARG A 219 -12.67 -3.92 17.04
C ARG A 219 -11.32 -3.72 16.35
N GLN A 220 -10.50 -4.76 16.26
CA GLN A 220 -9.21 -4.71 15.56
C GLN A 220 -9.41 -4.46 14.06
N ILE A 221 -10.37 -5.16 13.43
CA ILE A 221 -10.74 -4.92 12.02
C ILE A 221 -11.20 -3.47 11.81
N ALA A 222 -12.07 -2.94 12.68
CA ALA A 222 -12.52 -1.55 12.60
C ALA A 222 -11.34 -0.55 12.67
N GLY A 223 -10.37 -0.78 13.57
CA GLY A 223 -9.15 0.01 13.61
C GLY A 223 -8.34 -0.03 12.31
N GLN A 224 -8.28 -1.18 11.64
CA GLN A 224 -7.60 -1.29 10.33
C GLN A 224 -8.38 -0.61 9.21
N MET A 225 -9.73 -0.55 9.27
CA MET A 225 -10.52 0.26 8.33
C MET A 225 -10.22 1.76 8.46
N GLU A 226 -9.91 2.24 9.68
CA GLU A 226 -9.42 3.62 9.87
C GLU A 226 -8.07 3.84 9.18
N VAL A 227 -7.15 2.88 9.28
CA VAL A 227 -5.85 2.92 8.59
C VAL A 227 -6.03 2.99 7.07
N LEU A 228 -6.92 2.15 6.51
CA LEU A 228 -7.26 2.17 5.08
C LEU A 228 -7.83 3.52 4.65
N SER A 229 -8.70 4.11 5.47
CA SER A 229 -9.27 5.45 5.22
C SER A 229 -8.19 6.53 5.27
N ALA A 230 -7.29 6.47 6.25
CA ALA A 230 -6.16 7.40 6.36
C ALA A 230 -5.22 7.29 5.14
N ALA A 231 -4.97 6.09 4.63
CA ALA A 231 -4.20 5.87 3.40
C ALA A 231 -4.88 6.53 2.17
N ASP A 232 -6.21 6.45 2.06
CA ASP A 232 -6.97 7.16 1.03
C ASP A 232 -6.85 8.68 1.13
N VAL A 233 -6.92 9.22 2.36
CA VAL A 233 -6.72 10.65 2.59
C VAL A 233 -5.30 11.07 2.23
N LEU A 234 -4.30 10.31 2.67
CA LEU A 234 -2.89 10.59 2.39
C LEU A 234 -2.62 10.60 0.87
N TYR A 235 -3.09 9.58 0.15
CA TYR A 235 -2.97 9.55 -1.30
C TYR A 235 -3.63 10.77 -1.95
N ASN A 236 -4.88 11.06 -1.57
CA ASN A 236 -5.68 12.11 -2.20
C ASN A 236 -5.19 13.53 -1.87
N ARG A 237 -4.57 13.74 -0.71
CA ARG A 237 -4.13 15.08 -0.27
C ARG A 237 -2.65 15.34 -0.51
N VAL A 238 -1.83 14.29 -0.53
CA VAL A 238 -0.37 14.42 -0.65
C VAL A 238 0.09 13.82 -1.96
N THR A 239 0.05 12.50 -2.09
CA THR A 239 0.69 11.77 -3.20
C THR A 239 0.21 12.25 -4.57
N ARG A 240 -1.10 12.27 -4.82
CA ARG A 240 -1.64 12.70 -6.12
C ARG A 240 -1.21 14.13 -6.49
N HIS A 241 -1.20 15.02 -5.50
CA HIS A 241 -0.88 16.43 -5.71
C HIS A 241 0.62 16.62 -5.97
N GLN A 242 1.47 15.84 -5.32
CA GLN A 242 2.90 15.84 -5.62
C GLN A 242 3.17 15.35 -7.05
N ILE A 243 2.49 14.29 -7.49
CA ILE A 243 2.61 13.78 -8.88
C ILE A 243 2.16 14.86 -9.87
N ASP A 244 0.93 15.37 -9.73
CA ASP A 244 0.36 16.36 -10.65
C ASP A 244 1.22 17.64 -10.71
N ASN A 245 1.69 18.14 -9.55
CA ASN A 245 2.54 19.32 -9.50
C ASN A 245 3.91 19.08 -10.15
N THR A 246 4.48 17.88 -10.01
CA THR A 246 5.77 17.53 -10.62
C THR A 246 5.66 17.44 -12.14
N ILE A 247 4.57 16.86 -12.64
CA ILE A 247 4.27 16.80 -14.09
C ILE A 247 4.12 18.22 -14.64
N ALA A 248 3.29 19.04 -14.01
CA ALA A 248 3.04 20.42 -14.44
C ALA A 248 4.33 21.28 -14.41
N SER A 249 5.14 21.17 -13.35
CA SER A 249 6.38 21.94 -13.18
C SER A 249 7.45 21.58 -14.22
N ASN A 250 7.42 20.37 -14.75
CA ASN A 250 8.31 19.91 -15.81
C ASN A 250 7.78 20.15 -17.23
N GLY A 251 6.55 20.67 -17.38
CA GLY A 251 5.91 20.88 -18.67
C GLY A 251 5.59 19.57 -19.42
N ALA A 252 5.47 18.46 -18.70
CA ALA A 252 4.97 17.19 -19.23
C ALA A 252 3.44 17.21 -19.29
N ASN A 253 2.84 16.36 -20.13
CA ASN A 253 1.39 16.30 -20.29
C ASN A 253 0.88 14.90 -19.94
N ALA A 254 0.41 14.73 -18.71
CA ALA A 254 -0.31 13.53 -18.31
C ALA A 254 -1.74 13.90 -17.88
N PRO A 255 -2.70 12.96 -17.98
CA PRO A 255 -3.98 13.11 -17.30
C PRO A 255 -3.79 13.35 -15.80
N ALA A 256 -4.71 14.08 -15.18
CA ALA A 256 -4.73 14.26 -13.74
C ALA A 256 -4.82 12.90 -13.03
N MET A 257 -4.10 12.75 -11.93
CA MET A 257 -4.12 11.50 -11.16
C MET A 257 -5.53 11.15 -10.68
N PRO A 258 -5.93 9.86 -10.79
CA PRO A 258 -7.23 9.42 -10.31
C PRO A 258 -7.35 9.62 -8.80
N VAL A 259 -8.57 9.85 -8.34
CA VAL A 259 -8.91 9.90 -6.91
C VAL A 259 -8.91 8.48 -6.37
N SER A 260 -8.33 8.28 -5.19
CA SER A 260 -8.49 7.02 -4.46
C SER A 260 -9.83 7.00 -3.76
N THR A 261 -10.57 5.92 -3.97
CA THR A 261 -11.89 5.64 -3.38
C THR A 261 -11.92 4.19 -2.91
N PHE A 262 -10.82 3.74 -2.30
CA PHE A 262 -10.68 2.37 -1.84
C PHE A 262 -11.68 2.09 -0.71
N VAL A 263 -11.80 2.99 0.26
CA VAL A 263 -12.80 2.94 1.33
C VAL A 263 -14.00 3.81 0.97
N PRO A 264 -15.10 3.24 0.45
CA PRO A 264 -16.32 4.00 0.21
C PRO A 264 -16.97 4.34 1.57
N ASN A 265 -17.40 5.60 1.73
CA ASN A 265 -18.11 6.07 2.93
C ASN A 265 -17.46 5.61 4.23
N ALA A 266 -16.21 6.01 4.50
CA ALA A 266 -15.45 5.51 5.64
C ALA A 266 -16.19 5.53 7.00
N ALA A 267 -17.13 6.46 7.20
CA ALA A 267 -17.96 6.50 8.42
C ALA A 267 -18.77 5.22 8.67
N ASP A 268 -19.06 4.44 7.62
CA ASP A 268 -19.84 3.20 7.67
C ASP A 268 -18.99 1.98 8.06
N TRP A 269 -17.68 2.13 8.29
CA TRP A 269 -16.74 0.99 8.45
C TRP A 269 -15.78 1.11 9.62
N ILE A 270 -15.86 2.20 10.39
CA ILE A 270 -14.88 2.51 11.44
C ILE A 270 -15.35 2.09 12.84
N SER A 271 -16.60 1.65 12.99
CA SER A 271 -17.10 1.16 14.27
C SER A 271 -17.19 -0.36 14.29
N ALA A 272 -16.96 -0.95 15.47
CA ALA A 272 -17.09 -2.39 15.64
C ALA A 272 -18.52 -2.89 15.43
N SER A 273 -19.54 -2.06 15.67
CA SER A 273 -20.94 -2.39 15.37
C SER A 273 -21.20 -2.46 13.87
N ASP A 274 -20.62 -1.57 13.07
CA ASP A 274 -20.80 -1.63 11.61
C ASP A 274 -20.13 -2.89 11.03
N ILE A 275 -18.97 -3.27 11.60
CA ILE A 275 -18.29 -4.52 11.23
C ILE A 275 -19.10 -5.74 11.68
N ASP A 276 -19.69 -5.72 12.88
CA ASP A 276 -20.57 -6.78 13.35
C ASP A 276 -21.78 -6.97 12.43
N ASP A 277 -22.49 -5.87 12.12
CA ASP A 277 -23.65 -5.88 11.22
C ASP A 277 -23.29 -6.44 9.84
N ALA A 278 -22.14 -6.06 9.30
CA ALA A 278 -21.64 -6.55 8.02
C ALA A 278 -21.30 -8.05 8.04
N LEU A 279 -20.64 -8.51 9.10
CA LEU A 279 -20.24 -9.91 9.23
C LEU A 279 -21.41 -10.83 9.61
N GLY A 280 -22.44 -10.30 10.28
CA GLY A 280 -23.66 -11.04 10.62
C GLY A 280 -24.47 -11.52 9.40
N GLY A 281 -24.25 -10.91 8.23
CA GLY A 281 -24.84 -11.35 6.97
C GLY A 281 -24.18 -12.59 6.35
N VAL A 282 -22.97 -12.97 6.79
CA VAL A 282 -22.25 -14.13 6.23
C VAL A 282 -22.92 -15.41 6.69
N SER A 283 -23.22 -16.30 5.75
CA SER A 283 -23.95 -17.53 6.05
C SER A 283 -23.14 -18.45 6.96
N GLY A 284 -23.65 -18.67 8.17
CA GLY A 284 -22.99 -19.47 9.22
C GLY A 284 -22.03 -18.69 10.11
N SER A 285 -21.96 -17.35 10.02
CA SER A 285 -21.22 -16.51 10.99
C SER A 285 -21.99 -16.29 12.28
N THR A 286 -23.31 -16.32 12.21
CA THR A 286 -24.12 -16.64 13.37
C THR A 286 -23.93 -18.13 13.60
N GLY A 287 -23.13 -18.47 14.61
CA GLY A 287 -23.36 -19.68 15.38
C GLY A 287 -24.78 -19.60 15.90
N GLY A 288 -25.74 -19.96 15.05
CA GLY A 288 -27.11 -20.07 15.45
C GLY A 288 -27.13 -21.17 16.50
N THR A 289 -27.30 -20.80 17.77
CA THR A 289 -28.24 -21.56 18.57
C THR A 289 -29.48 -21.66 17.69
N PRO A 290 -29.95 -22.87 17.34
CA PRO A 290 -31.13 -23.01 16.49
C PRO A 290 -32.21 -22.09 17.04
N ASP A 291 -32.77 -21.22 16.21
CA ASP A 291 -33.95 -20.42 16.56
C ASP A 291 -35.03 -21.39 17.01
N ASP A 292 -35.15 -21.57 18.32
CA ASP A 292 -36.15 -22.41 18.95
C ASP A 292 -37.49 -21.67 19.07
N GLY A 293 -37.54 -20.40 18.61
CA GLY A 293 -38.68 -19.51 18.72
C GLY A 293 -38.94 -19.01 20.14
N LEU A 294 -37.98 -19.13 21.06
CA LEU A 294 -38.11 -18.69 22.45
C LEU A 294 -37.43 -17.33 22.67
N SER A 295 -38.01 -16.53 23.55
CA SER A 295 -37.33 -15.31 24.03
C SER A 295 -36.15 -15.68 24.93
N HIS A 296 -34.98 -15.06 24.71
CA HIS A 296 -33.79 -15.19 25.55
C HIS A 296 -33.58 -13.94 26.42
N GLY A 297 -32.83 -14.07 27.52
CA GLY A 297 -32.39 -12.91 28.30
C GLY A 297 -32.34 -13.14 29.81
N THR A 298 -31.34 -12.56 30.45
CA THR A 298 -31.24 -12.48 31.91
C THR A 298 -31.50 -11.06 32.39
N GLY A 299 -32.02 -10.92 33.60
CA GLY A 299 -32.27 -9.61 34.20
C GLY A 299 -32.43 -9.68 35.70
N ILE A 300 -32.41 -8.50 36.33
CA ILE A 300 -32.54 -8.33 37.78
C ILE A 300 -34.01 -8.00 38.07
N ASP A 301 -34.69 -8.75 38.93
CA ASP A 301 -36.07 -8.42 39.33
C ASP A 301 -36.08 -7.18 40.24
N PRO A 302 -36.61 -6.03 39.79
CA PRO A 302 -36.59 -4.80 40.58
C PRO A 302 -37.43 -4.89 41.87
N ALA A 303 -38.31 -5.89 42.00
CA ALA A 303 -39.22 -6.01 43.14
C ALA A 303 -38.67 -6.84 44.31
N SER A 304 -37.62 -7.66 44.12
CA SER A 304 -37.20 -8.58 45.18
C SER A 304 -35.72 -9.01 45.21
N SER A 305 -34.87 -8.48 44.32
CA SER A 305 -33.55 -9.09 44.08
C SER A 305 -32.34 -8.40 44.70
N VAL A 306 -32.44 -7.13 45.13
CA VAL A 306 -31.30 -6.42 45.72
C VAL A 306 -31.49 -6.27 47.22
N THR A 307 -30.64 -6.93 48.00
CA THR A 307 -30.67 -6.83 49.47
C THR A 307 -29.33 -6.40 50.01
N ILE A 308 -29.34 -5.71 51.16
CA ILE A 308 -28.14 -5.43 51.93
C ILE A 308 -28.33 -6.02 53.33
N GLY A 309 -27.50 -6.98 53.69
CA GLY A 309 -27.63 -7.70 54.96
C GLY A 309 -29.01 -8.33 55.16
N GLY A 310 -29.61 -8.85 54.08
CA GLY A 310 -30.96 -9.43 54.08
C GLY A 310 -32.12 -8.41 54.10
N THR A 311 -31.85 -7.11 54.06
CA THR A 311 -32.89 -6.07 53.92
C THR A 311 -33.10 -5.75 52.45
N ALA A 312 -34.29 -6.04 51.93
CA ALA A 312 -34.65 -5.73 50.54
C ALA A 312 -34.67 -4.21 50.30
N LEU A 313 -34.08 -3.78 49.19
CA LEU A 313 -34.07 -2.40 48.75
C LEU A 313 -35.28 -2.13 47.86
N SER A 314 -35.85 -0.93 47.99
CA SER A 314 -36.94 -0.44 47.13
C SER A 314 -36.41 0.72 46.29
N PRO A 315 -36.68 0.75 44.97
CA PRO A 315 -36.29 1.87 44.12
C PRO A 315 -37.10 3.15 44.42
N ASP A 316 -38.28 3.02 45.03
CA ASP A 316 -39.24 4.11 45.21
C ASP A 316 -39.19 4.75 46.60
N THR A 317 -38.43 4.18 47.55
CA THR A 317 -38.41 4.64 48.94
C THR A 317 -37.02 4.54 49.57
N THR A 318 -36.74 5.40 50.56
CA THR A 318 -35.47 5.35 51.30
C THR A 318 -35.48 4.21 52.32
N THR A 319 -34.52 3.27 52.18
CA THR A 319 -34.29 2.18 53.14
C THR A 319 -33.21 2.56 54.15
N THR A 320 -33.47 2.39 55.45
CA THR A 320 -32.47 2.64 56.53
C THR A 320 -31.84 1.31 56.97
N ILE A 321 -30.51 1.26 57.05
CA ILE A 321 -29.76 0.05 57.41
C ILE A 321 -29.00 0.27 58.74
N PRO A 322 -28.97 -0.71 59.66
CA PRO A 322 -28.23 -0.59 60.92
C PRO A 322 -26.72 -0.39 60.70
N ALA A 323 -26.12 0.54 61.45
CA ALA A 323 -24.67 0.76 61.39
C ALA A 323 -23.92 -0.30 62.22
N GLY A 324 -22.89 -0.93 61.65
CA GLY A 324 -21.97 -1.82 62.39
C GLY A 324 -21.48 -3.08 61.67
N THR A 325 -21.86 -3.30 60.41
CA THR A 325 -21.38 -4.42 59.58
C THR A 325 -20.93 -3.90 58.23
N ASP A 326 -19.88 -4.50 57.65
CA ASP A 326 -19.53 -4.28 56.24
C ASP A 326 -20.75 -4.64 55.38
N PRO A 327 -21.35 -3.69 54.65
CA PRO A 327 -22.56 -3.98 53.89
C PRO A 327 -22.20 -4.81 52.66
N THR A 328 -22.64 -6.07 52.65
CA THR A 328 -22.64 -6.90 51.44
C THR A 328 -23.93 -6.66 50.67
N VAL A 329 -23.82 -6.47 49.35
CA VAL A 329 -24.95 -6.37 48.44
C VAL A 329 -25.19 -7.74 47.82
N ASP A 330 -26.37 -8.29 48.04
CA ASP A 330 -26.83 -9.52 47.40
C ASP A 330 -27.75 -9.16 46.23
N VAL A 331 -27.45 -9.68 45.04
CA VAL A 331 -28.24 -9.47 43.81
C VAL A 331 -28.68 -10.82 43.25
N THR A 332 -29.98 -11.00 43.06
CA THR A 332 -30.52 -12.16 42.35
C THR A 332 -30.74 -11.85 40.87
N VAL A 333 -30.05 -12.58 40.00
CA VAL A 333 -30.29 -12.57 38.56
C VAL A 333 -31.29 -13.68 38.22
N GLN A 334 -32.27 -13.36 37.39
CA GLN A 334 -33.25 -14.31 36.88
C GLN A 334 -33.22 -14.38 35.37
N ASN A 335 -33.57 -15.55 34.85
CA ASN A 335 -33.92 -15.70 33.45
C ASN A 335 -35.28 -15.04 33.20
N GLN A 336 -35.30 -14.04 32.30
CA GLN A 336 -36.51 -13.30 31.91
C GLN A 336 -37.06 -13.75 30.55
N GLY A 337 -36.38 -14.70 29.90
CA GLY A 337 -36.83 -15.36 28.67
C GLY A 337 -37.56 -16.68 28.91
N GLU A 338 -38.02 -17.27 27.80
CA GLU A 338 -38.58 -18.62 27.71
C GLU A 338 -37.50 -19.70 27.50
N ALA A 339 -36.35 -19.32 26.94
CA ALA A 339 -35.22 -20.21 26.72
C ALA A 339 -34.46 -20.52 28.01
N THR A 340 -33.90 -21.72 28.18
CA THR A 340 -33.09 -22.05 29.36
C THR A 340 -31.65 -21.56 29.19
N GLU A 341 -31.25 -20.57 29.99
CA GLU A 341 -29.87 -20.05 30.02
C GLU A 341 -28.97 -20.96 30.88
N ASN A 342 -27.86 -21.46 30.31
CA ASN A 342 -26.85 -22.24 31.03
C ASN A 342 -25.49 -21.53 30.96
N ASP A 343 -24.59 -21.85 31.90
CA ASP A 343 -23.21 -21.31 31.97
C ASP A 343 -23.09 -19.77 31.95
N VAL A 344 -24.11 -19.09 32.47
CA VAL A 344 -24.12 -17.62 32.60
C VAL A 344 -23.06 -17.18 33.61
N THR A 345 -22.02 -16.51 33.11
CA THR A 345 -20.96 -15.92 33.95
C THR A 345 -21.47 -14.66 34.63
N VAL A 346 -21.42 -14.63 35.96
CA VAL A 346 -21.75 -13.45 36.77
C VAL A 346 -20.44 -12.88 37.33
N SER A 347 -20.05 -11.71 36.85
CA SER A 347 -18.83 -10.99 37.26
C SER A 347 -19.12 -9.55 37.63
#